data_AF-A0A7S3MAK2-F1
#
_entry.id   AF-A0A7S3MAK2-F1
#
_cell.length_a   1.000
_cell.length_b   1.000
_cell.length_c   1.000
_cell.angle_alpha   90.00
_cell.angle_beta   90.00
_cell.angle_gamma   90.00
#
_symmetry.space_group_name_H-M   'P 1'
#
loop_
_entity.id
_entity.type
_entity.pdbx_description
1 polymer ?
#
loop_
_entity_poly.entity_id
_entity_poly.type
_entity_poly.pdbx_seq_one_letter_code
_entity_poly.pdbx_strand_id
1 'polypeptide(L)'
;EEAYQFSSGSNMKPTQIECAKGSLNQICPECTVSGDIRLSPFYEVEDVKKAIEQYVADLNSGDMQLLPTRGKWSKFVLGTEVMTQPGELRQGLVELKWQGDIETFRLYAGVAVTLDSEGHKALVQACRETYSVVKPFSVNGSLPLVKMMQKQGFDIQLCGFGLMSVYHGVNEYCTLTDMQKAYEVMLRVICLIESVTN
;
A
#
# COMPACT_ATOMS: atom_id res chain seq x y z
N GLU A 1 0.56 12.70 6.72
CA GLU A 1 1.65 11.69 6.69
C GLU A 1 2.81 12.01 7.65
N GLU A 2 3.36 13.22 7.64
CA GLU A 2 4.50 13.61 8.51
C GLU A 2 4.23 13.42 10.02
N ALA A 3 3.06 13.86 10.51
CA ALA A 3 2.65 13.67 11.91
C ALA A 3 2.63 12.19 12.35
N TYR A 4 2.49 11.27 11.40
CA TYR A 4 2.44 9.82 11.62
C TYR A 4 3.77 9.11 11.31
N GLN A 5 4.81 9.86 10.93
CA GLN A 5 6.14 9.34 10.62
C GLN A 5 6.14 8.21 9.58
N PHE A 6 5.33 8.35 8.52
CA PHE A 6 5.38 7.45 7.38
C PHE A 6 6.76 7.56 6.70
N SER A 7 7.43 6.42 6.49
CA SER A 7 8.70 6.35 5.75
C SER A 7 8.51 6.55 4.25
N SER A 8 7.32 6.24 3.74
CA SER A 8 6.92 6.46 2.35
C SER A 8 5.42 6.75 2.25
N GLY A 9 5.04 7.64 1.33
CA GLY A 9 3.64 7.90 1.01
C GLY A 9 2.99 6.75 0.24
N SER A 10 1.77 7.00 -0.24
CA SER A 10 1.06 6.06 -1.13
C SER A 10 1.92 5.72 -2.35
N ASN A 11 1.98 4.44 -2.72
CA ASN A 11 2.79 3.98 -3.86
C ASN A 11 2.11 2.84 -4.61
N MET A 12 2.44 2.73 -5.90
CA MET A 12 2.09 1.60 -6.73
C MET A 12 3.36 0.76 -6.94
N LYS A 13 3.30 -0.50 -6.52
CA LYS A 13 4.44 -1.41 -6.55
C LYS A 13 4.22 -2.47 -7.64
N PRO A 14 4.90 -2.40 -8.79
CA PRO A 14 4.92 -3.51 -9.72
C PRO A 14 5.68 -4.67 -9.08
N THR A 15 5.09 -5.86 -9.10
CA THR A 15 5.67 -7.08 -8.52
C THR A 15 5.91 -8.16 -9.56
N GLN A 16 5.17 -8.12 -10.67
CA GLN A 16 5.27 -9.09 -11.75
C GLN A 16 5.18 -8.38 -13.09
N ILE A 17 5.99 -8.84 -14.05
CA ILE A 17 5.98 -8.34 -15.42
C ILE A 17 5.99 -9.55 -16.35
N GLU A 18 5.03 -9.59 -17.26
CA GLU A 18 4.92 -10.61 -18.30
C GLU A 18 4.91 -9.93 -19.67
N CYS A 19 5.53 -10.57 -20.66
CA CYS A 19 5.58 -10.07 -22.04
C CYS A 19 5.17 -11.19 -22.99
N ALA A 20 4.54 -10.83 -24.11
CA ALA A 20 4.24 -11.80 -25.16
C ALA A 20 5.53 -12.50 -25.66
N LYS A 21 5.42 -13.82 -25.91
CA LYS A 21 6.52 -14.62 -26.43
C LYS A 21 6.75 -14.27 -27.91
N GLY A 22 7.99 -13.92 -28.26
CA GLY A 22 8.41 -13.63 -29.62
C GLY A 22 9.90 -13.94 -29.81
N SER A 23 10.43 -13.73 -31.01
CA SER A 23 11.88 -13.83 -31.23
C SER A 23 12.60 -12.58 -30.71
N LEU A 24 13.90 -12.71 -30.41
CA LEU A 24 14.74 -11.62 -29.85
C LEU A 24 14.76 -10.33 -30.69
N ASN A 25 14.46 -10.44 -32.00
CA ASN A 25 14.48 -9.33 -32.96
C ASN A 25 13.08 -8.77 -33.29
N GLN A 26 12.03 -9.21 -32.59
CA GLN A 26 10.67 -8.70 -32.77
C GLN A 26 10.32 -7.65 -31.72
N ILE A 27 9.52 -6.66 -32.12
CA ILE A 27 8.91 -5.71 -31.17
C ILE A 27 7.84 -6.47 -30.39
N CYS A 28 7.92 -6.38 -29.05
CA CYS A 28 6.95 -7.02 -28.17
C CYS A 28 5.56 -6.40 -28.39
N PRO A 29 4.53 -7.20 -28.74
CA PRO A 29 3.21 -6.67 -29.05
C PRO A 29 2.41 -6.26 -27.80
N GLU A 30 2.66 -6.88 -26.65
CA GLU A 30 1.97 -6.62 -25.39
C GLU A 30 2.85 -6.96 -24.17
N CYS A 31 2.62 -6.22 -23.09
CA CYS A 31 3.24 -6.46 -21.79
C CYS A 31 2.22 -6.20 -20.69
N THR A 32 2.18 -7.09 -19.70
CA THR A 32 1.34 -6.96 -18.52
C THR A 32 2.23 -6.67 -17.32
N VAL A 33 1.96 -5.56 -16.64
CA VAL A 33 2.57 -5.22 -15.35
C VAL A 33 1.51 -5.41 -14.27
N SER A 34 1.79 -6.28 -13.31
CA SER A 34 0.91 -6.56 -12.17
C SER A 34 1.57 -6.13 -10.87
N GLY A 35 0.77 -5.73 -9.90
CA GLY A 35 1.26 -5.15 -8.66
C GLY A 35 0.15 -4.80 -7.70
N ASP A 36 0.53 -4.18 -6.59
CA ASP A 36 -0.38 -3.68 -5.57
C ASP A 36 -0.22 -2.17 -5.37
N ILE A 37 -1.29 -1.52 -4.91
CA ILE A 37 -1.27 -0.12 -4.50
C ILE A 37 -1.29 -0.10 -2.97
N ARG A 38 -0.23 0.46 -2.38
CA ARG A 38 -0.16 0.76 -0.96
C ARG A 38 -0.72 2.15 -0.76
N LEU A 39 -1.92 2.22 -0.18
CA LEU A 39 -2.59 3.48 0.08
C LEU A 39 -2.37 3.92 1.52
N SER A 40 -1.93 5.15 1.70
CA SER A 40 -1.86 5.77 3.03
C SER A 40 -3.27 6.08 3.55
N PRO A 41 -3.46 6.29 4.86
CA PRO A 41 -4.78 6.40 5.49
C PRO A 41 -5.61 7.63 5.12
N PHE A 42 -5.04 8.54 4.31
CA PHE A 42 -5.59 9.88 4.05
C PHE A 42 -6.35 9.97 2.72
N TYR A 43 -6.53 8.84 2.05
CA TYR A 43 -7.21 8.75 0.77
C TYR A 43 -8.37 7.75 0.87
N GLU A 44 -9.51 8.09 0.28
CA GLU A 44 -10.60 7.14 0.11
C GLU A 44 -10.35 6.24 -1.11
N VAL A 45 -10.66 4.96 -0.96
CA VAL A 45 -10.34 3.91 -1.94
C VAL A 45 -11.04 4.18 -3.28
N GLU A 46 -12.29 4.63 -3.23
CA GLU A 46 -13.12 4.96 -4.37
C GLU A 46 -12.53 6.10 -5.21
N ASP A 47 -12.04 7.14 -4.54
CA ASP A 47 -11.48 8.32 -5.20
C ASP A 47 -10.19 7.96 -5.94
N VAL A 48 -9.34 7.14 -5.31
CA VAL A 48 -8.10 6.65 -5.90
C VAL A 48 -8.39 5.74 -7.09
N LYS A 49 -9.33 4.80 -6.94
CA LYS A 49 -9.74 3.90 -8.02
C LYS A 49 -10.25 4.71 -9.22
N LYS A 50 -11.14 5.67 -8.98
CA LYS A 50 -11.71 6.54 -10.02
C LYS A 50 -10.63 7.39 -10.69
N ALA A 51 -9.68 7.94 -9.93
CA ALA A 51 -8.59 8.74 -10.48
C ALA A 51 -7.68 7.91 -11.41
N ILE A 52 -7.39 6.66 -11.05
CA ILE A 52 -6.58 5.76 -11.90
C ILE A 52 -7.34 5.35 -13.16
N GLU A 53 -8.63 5.03 -13.04
CA GLU A 53 -9.47 4.72 -14.19
C GLU A 53 -9.58 5.90 -15.16
N GLN A 54 -9.75 7.11 -14.62
CA GLN A 54 -9.77 8.33 -15.42
C GLN A 54 -8.42 8.57 -16.10
N TYR A 55 -7.30 8.40 -15.38
CA TYR A 55 -5.97 8.56 -15.95
C TYR A 55 -5.73 7.61 -17.14
N VAL A 56 -6.17 6.36 -17.05
CA VAL A 56 -6.07 5.40 -18.16
C VAL A 56 -7.00 5.78 -19.32
N ALA A 57 -8.21 6.25 -19.03
CA ALA A 57 -9.12 6.75 -20.07
C ALA A 57 -8.54 7.97 -20.80
N ASP A 58 -7.95 8.91 -20.06
CA ASP A 58 -7.31 10.11 -20.59
C ASP A 58 -6.13 9.74 -21.49
N LEU A 59 -5.27 8.81 -21.06
CA LEU A 59 -4.15 8.29 -21.87
C LEU A 59 -4.62 7.68 -23.19
N ASN A 60 -5.68 6.88 -23.16
CA ASN A 60 -6.22 6.22 -24.35
C ASN A 60 -7.00 7.20 -25.26
N SER A 61 -7.47 8.34 -24.74
CA SER A 61 -8.27 9.32 -25.51
C SER A 61 -7.46 10.48 -26.09
N GLY A 62 -6.32 10.83 -25.48
CA GLY A 62 -5.87 12.22 -25.52
C GLY A 62 -4.37 12.47 -25.66
N ASP A 63 -3.58 11.45 -26.01
CA ASP A 63 -2.14 11.50 -26.38
C ASP A 63 -1.23 10.70 -25.42
N MET A 64 -0.80 9.52 -25.88
CA MET A 64 0.20 8.69 -25.19
C MET A 64 1.52 9.41 -24.93
N GLN A 65 1.75 10.59 -25.52
CA GLN A 65 2.90 11.46 -25.21
C GLN A 65 2.87 12.02 -23.78
N LEU A 66 1.74 11.95 -23.06
CA LEU A 66 1.70 12.23 -21.62
C LEU A 66 2.61 11.28 -20.82
N LEU A 67 2.91 10.09 -21.35
CA LEU A 67 3.89 9.19 -20.74
C LEU A 67 5.31 9.74 -20.95
N PRO A 68 6.08 10.01 -19.88
CA PRO A 68 7.40 10.65 -19.96
C PRO A 68 8.50 9.66 -20.38
N THR A 69 8.28 8.86 -21.42
CA THR A 69 9.05 7.63 -21.69
C THR A 69 10.07 7.73 -22.83
N ARG A 70 10.25 8.90 -23.45
CA ARG A 70 11.26 9.05 -24.50
C ARG A 70 12.64 9.34 -23.92
N GLY A 71 13.42 8.29 -23.68
CA GLY A 71 14.86 8.42 -23.50
C GLY A 71 15.53 8.98 -24.76
N LYS A 72 16.73 9.58 -24.62
CA LYS A 72 17.50 10.26 -25.70
C LYS A 72 17.60 9.48 -27.02
N TRP A 73 17.53 8.15 -26.97
CA TRP A 73 17.73 7.25 -28.10
C TRP A 73 16.44 6.59 -28.63
N SER A 74 15.28 6.85 -28.00
CA SER A 74 13.98 6.35 -28.46
C SER A 74 13.48 7.19 -29.64
N LYS A 75 13.82 6.76 -30.85
CA LYS A 75 13.57 7.50 -32.11
C LYS A 75 12.41 6.94 -32.94
N PHE A 76 11.87 5.78 -32.57
CA PHE A 76 10.85 5.10 -33.34
C PHE A 76 9.46 5.48 -32.81
N VAL A 77 8.69 6.16 -33.66
CA VAL A 77 7.28 6.46 -33.42
C VAL A 77 6.49 5.63 -34.41
N LEU A 78 5.49 4.88 -33.94
CA LEU A 78 4.55 4.22 -34.85
C LEU A 78 3.77 5.31 -35.60
N GLY A 79 3.77 5.25 -36.92
CA GLY A 79 2.99 6.18 -37.75
C GLY A 79 1.51 6.04 -37.47
N THR A 80 0.78 7.14 -37.59
CA THR A 80 -0.69 7.21 -37.40
C THR A 80 -1.48 6.43 -38.44
N GLU A 81 -0.81 5.93 -39.47
CA GLU A 81 -1.37 5.17 -40.59
C GLU A 81 -1.08 3.66 -40.53
N VAL A 82 -0.30 3.19 -39.55
CA VAL A 82 0.04 1.76 -39.44
C VAL A 82 -1.19 1.00 -38.97
N MET A 83 -1.80 0.22 -39.86
CA MET A 83 -2.94 -0.63 -39.53
C MET A 83 -2.46 -2.01 -39.03
N THR A 84 -2.98 -2.51 -37.91
CA THR A 84 -2.78 -3.91 -37.47
C THR A 84 -3.73 -4.87 -38.17
N GLN A 85 -4.94 -4.39 -38.45
CA GLN A 85 -6.01 -5.09 -39.16
C GLN A 85 -6.79 -4.08 -40.03
N PRO A 86 -7.60 -4.54 -41.01
CA PRO A 86 -8.42 -3.62 -41.81
C PRO A 86 -9.33 -2.76 -40.92
N GLY A 87 -9.04 -1.46 -40.84
CA GLY A 87 -9.79 -0.48 -40.04
C GLY A 87 -9.30 -0.28 -38.60
N GLU A 88 -8.22 -0.96 -38.18
CA GLU A 88 -7.65 -0.85 -36.84
C GLU A 88 -6.25 -0.22 -36.89
N LEU A 89 -6.14 1.01 -36.40
CA LEU A 89 -4.86 1.74 -36.28
C LEU A 89 -4.03 1.22 -35.12
N ARG A 90 -2.72 1.11 -35.33
CA ARG A 90 -1.73 0.68 -34.34
C ARG A 90 -1.31 1.84 -33.45
N GLN A 91 -2.25 2.34 -32.65
CA GLN A 91 -1.91 3.08 -31.45
C GLN A 91 -1.76 2.07 -30.31
N GLY A 92 -0.81 2.29 -29.41
CA GLY A 92 -0.76 1.48 -28.19
C GLY A 92 -2.10 1.60 -27.45
N LEU A 93 -2.42 0.62 -26.62
CA LEU A 93 -3.56 0.69 -25.70
C LEU A 93 -3.06 0.36 -24.30
N VAL A 94 -3.49 1.13 -23.32
CA VAL A 94 -3.30 0.78 -21.91
C VAL A 94 -4.60 0.18 -21.39
N GLU A 95 -4.57 -1.08 -20.99
CA GLU A 95 -5.68 -1.76 -20.33
C GLU A 95 -5.43 -1.83 -18.82
N LEU A 96 -6.43 -1.48 -18.00
CA LEU A 96 -6.39 -1.60 -16.55
C LEU A 96 -7.32 -2.71 -16.09
N LYS A 97 -6.80 -3.68 -15.34
CA LYS A 97 -7.57 -4.76 -14.72
C LYS A 97 -7.38 -4.74 -13.20
N TRP A 98 -8.48 -4.57 -12.48
CA TRP A 98 -8.50 -4.71 -11.03
C TRP A 98 -8.56 -6.18 -10.62
N GLN A 99 -7.60 -6.60 -9.79
CA GLN A 99 -7.64 -7.93 -9.16
C GLN A 99 -8.39 -7.85 -7.83
N GLY A 100 -9.72 -7.80 -7.92
CA GLY A 100 -10.63 -7.66 -6.78
C GLY A 100 -11.75 -6.65 -7.04
N ASP A 101 -12.67 -6.55 -6.11
CA ASP A 101 -13.77 -5.60 -6.14
C ASP A 101 -13.62 -4.48 -5.11
N ILE A 102 -14.49 -3.47 -5.20
CA ILE A 102 -14.43 -2.31 -4.30
C ILE A 102 -14.60 -2.69 -2.83
N GLU A 103 -15.41 -3.70 -2.54
CA GLU A 103 -15.61 -4.18 -1.16
C GLU A 103 -14.32 -4.77 -0.62
N THR A 104 -13.65 -5.61 -1.41
CA THR A 104 -12.32 -6.14 -1.08
C THR A 104 -11.36 -4.99 -0.81
N PHE A 105 -11.29 -3.99 -1.69
CA PHE A 105 -10.35 -2.87 -1.52
C PHE A 105 -10.63 -2.05 -0.25
N ARG A 106 -11.90 -1.88 0.13
CA ARG A 106 -12.26 -1.21 1.40
C ARG A 106 -11.72 -1.94 2.62
N LEU A 107 -11.64 -3.27 2.59
CA LEU A 107 -11.08 -4.05 3.69
C LEU A 107 -9.60 -3.71 3.92
N TYR A 108 -8.89 -3.31 2.86
CA TYR A 108 -7.46 -2.98 2.86
C TYR A 108 -7.16 -1.49 2.98
N ALA A 109 -8.17 -0.65 3.24
CA ALA A 109 -8.00 0.79 3.37
C ALA A 109 -6.99 1.15 4.48
N GLY A 110 -6.20 2.20 4.24
CA GLY A 110 -5.16 2.63 5.17
C GLY A 110 -5.72 3.06 6.53
N VAL A 111 -5.01 2.69 7.60
CA VAL A 111 -5.36 3.00 8.99
C VAL A 111 -4.32 3.93 9.59
N ALA A 112 -4.80 5.00 10.24
CA ALA A 112 -4.00 5.87 11.10
C ALA A 112 -4.66 5.84 12.49
N VAL A 113 -3.89 5.47 13.52
CA VAL A 113 -4.38 5.47 14.91
C VAL A 113 -4.62 6.92 15.38
N THR A 114 -5.47 7.12 16.38
CA THR A 114 -5.65 8.46 16.96
C THR A 114 -4.54 8.70 17.99
N LEU A 115 -3.60 9.60 17.71
CA LEU A 115 -2.43 9.81 18.58
C LEU A 115 -2.79 10.37 19.96
N ASP A 116 -3.92 11.08 20.07
CA ASP A 116 -4.38 11.67 21.33
C ASP A 116 -5.39 10.80 22.09
N SER A 117 -5.67 9.57 21.63
CA SER A 117 -6.60 8.69 22.32
C SER A 117 -6.01 8.10 23.61
N GLU A 118 -6.89 7.72 24.53
CA GLU A 118 -6.48 7.09 25.79
C GLU A 118 -5.78 5.75 25.54
N GLY A 119 -6.24 4.95 24.56
CA GLY A 119 -5.54 3.74 24.16
C GLY A 119 -4.12 4.02 23.66
N HIS A 120 -3.92 5.08 22.89
CA HIS A 120 -2.58 5.44 22.40
C HIS A 120 -1.66 5.85 23.54
N LYS A 121 -2.13 6.73 24.43
CA LYS A 121 -1.38 7.19 25.60
C LYS A 121 -1.00 6.02 26.52
N ALA A 122 -1.95 5.13 26.79
CA ALA A 122 -1.72 3.93 27.61
C ALA A 122 -0.67 3.01 26.98
N LEU A 123 -0.76 2.76 25.67
CA LEU A 123 0.21 1.92 24.94
C LEU A 123 1.62 2.53 24.95
N VAL A 124 1.74 3.83 24.66
CA VAL A 124 3.02 4.54 24.68
C VAL A 124 3.64 4.51 26.07
N GLN A 125 2.83 4.72 27.12
CA GLN A 125 3.30 4.66 28.50
C GLN A 125 3.76 3.25 28.88
N ALA A 126 2.95 2.22 28.62
CA ALA A 126 3.30 0.83 28.91
C ALA A 126 4.61 0.41 28.21
N CYS A 127 4.75 0.71 26.93
CA CYS A 127 5.99 0.46 26.20
C CYS A 127 7.18 1.22 26.80
N ARG A 128 6.99 2.45 27.30
CA ARG A 128 8.08 3.25 27.90
C ARG A 128 8.54 2.68 29.22
N GLU A 129 7.61 2.20 30.04
CA GLU A 129 7.92 1.54 31.31
C GLU A 129 8.69 0.22 31.08
N THR A 130 8.33 -0.56 30.04
CA THR A 130 9.00 -1.84 29.74
C THR A 130 10.33 -1.70 28.98
N TYR A 131 10.42 -0.80 27.99
CA TYR A 131 11.57 -0.69 27.08
C TYR A 131 12.46 0.54 27.31
N SER A 132 12.10 1.44 28.24
CA SER A 132 12.75 2.74 28.52
C SER A 132 12.70 3.76 27.38
N VAL A 133 12.73 3.33 26.11
CA VAL A 133 12.63 4.17 24.92
C VAL A 133 11.50 3.65 24.04
N VAL A 134 10.65 4.57 23.56
CA VAL A 134 9.56 4.27 22.62
C VAL A 134 9.61 5.27 21.48
N LYS A 135 9.67 4.76 20.26
CA LYS A 135 9.55 5.55 19.04
C LYS A 135 8.41 4.96 18.21
N PRO A 136 7.20 5.56 18.27
CA PRO A 136 6.11 5.19 17.37
C PRO A 136 6.56 5.37 15.92
N PHE A 137 6.05 4.53 15.02
CA PHE A 137 6.35 4.62 13.59
C PHE A 137 5.16 4.08 12.79
N SER A 138 5.11 4.41 11.51
CA SER A 138 4.12 3.87 10.57
C SER A 138 4.80 3.04 9.49
N VAL A 139 4.13 1.99 9.03
CA VAL A 139 4.56 1.14 7.91
C VAL A 139 3.43 1.01 6.90
N ASN A 140 3.79 0.83 5.63
CA ASN A 140 2.83 0.63 4.54
C ASN A 140 2.35 -0.84 4.43
N GLY A 141 2.25 -1.53 5.56
CA GLY A 141 1.67 -2.87 5.66
C GLY A 141 0.15 -2.84 5.44
N SER A 142 -0.45 -4.01 5.23
CA SER A 142 -1.90 -4.15 5.10
C SER A 142 -2.45 -4.95 6.26
N LEU A 143 -3.44 -4.39 6.96
CA LEU A 143 -4.20 -5.09 7.99
C LEU A 143 -5.68 -5.06 7.60
N PRO A 144 -6.18 -6.13 6.97
CA PRO A 144 -7.58 -6.20 6.57
C PRO A 144 -8.51 -5.95 7.76
N LEU A 145 -9.68 -5.35 7.50
CA LEU A 145 -10.76 -5.14 8.48
C LEU A 145 -10.48 -4.09 9.58
N VAL A 146 -9.23 -3.75 9.86
CA VAL A 146 -8.89 -2.81 10.94
C VAL A 146 -9.50 -1.42 10.72
N LYS A 147 -9.53 -0.93 9.47
CA LYS A 147 -10.19 0.34 9.14
C LYS A 147 -11.69 0.30 9.40
N MET A 148 -12.34 -0.84 9.20
CA MET A 148 -13.78 -0.99 9.47
C MET A 148 -14.07 -0.90 10.97
N MET A 149 -13.23 -1.52 11.80
CA MET A 149 -13.35 -1.38 13.26
C MET A 149 -13.19 0.09 13.67
N GLN A 150 -12.20 0.79 13.11
CA GLN A 150 -12.05 2.23 13.35
C GLN A 150 -13.32 3.01 12.93
N LYS A 151 -13.90 2.71 11.76
CA LYS A 151 -15.16 3.34 11.29
C LYS A 151 -16.36 3.03 12.20
N GLN A 152 -16.34 1.92 12.94
CA GLN A 152 -17.37 1.59 13.94
C GLN A 152 -17.18 2.30 15.28
N GLY A 153 -16.13 3.12 15.44
CA GLY A 153 -15.89 3.92 16.64
C GLY A 153 -14.99 3.27 17.67
N PHE A 154 -14.33 2.15 17.35
CA PHE A 154 -13.33 1.56 18.23
C PHE A 154 -12.06 2.43 18.28
N ASP A 155 -11.48 2.57 19.48
CA ASP A 155 -10.13 3.11 19.65
C ASP A 155 -9.10 2.05 19.22
N ILE A 156 -8.58 2.19 18.00
CA ILE A 156 -7.65 1.24 17.41
C ILE A 156 -6.21 1.65 17.71
N GLN A 157 -5.48 0.74 18.33
CA GLN A 157 -4.04 0.82 18.53
C GLN A 157 -3.34 -0.37 17.90
N LEU A 158 -2.14 -0.14 17.36
CA LEU A 158 -1.34 -1.17 16.69
C LEU A 158 0.02 -1.26 17.37
N CYS A 159 0.36 -2.46 17.82
CA CYS A 159 1.68 -2.79 18.34
C CYS A 159 2.09 -4.19 17.87
N GLY A 160 3.39 -4.40 17.75
CA GLY A 160 3.97 -5.69 17.42
C GLY A 160 5.27 -5.90 18.19
N PHE A 161 5.55 -7.14 18.54
CA PHE A 161 6.72 -7.54 19.34
C PHE A 161 7.64 -8.51 18.57
N GLY A 162 7.42 -8.63 17.26
CA GLY A 162 8.27 -9.39 16.35
C GLY A 162 9.50 -8.59 15.91
N LEU A 163 10.43 -9.28 15.26
CA LEU A 163 11.66 -8.67 14.74
C LEU A 163 11.46 -8.23 13.29
N MET A 164 11.48 -6.91 13.07
CA MET A 164 11.30 -6.33 11.73
C MET A 164 12.38 -6.79 10.73
N SER A 165 13.58 -7.14 11.21
CA SER A 165 14.68 -7.60 10.36
C SER A 165 14.45 -8.96 9.70
N VAL A 166 13.48 -9.75 10.18
CA VAL A 166 13.15 -11.08 9.64
C VAL A 166 11.69 -11.21 9.20
N TYR A 167 10.95 -10.10 9.17
CA TYR A 167 9.56 -10.08 8.72
C TYR A 167 9.45 -10.45 7.23
N HIS A 168 8.64 -11.47 6.90
CA HIS A 168 8.61 -12.11 5.57
C HIS A 168 9.96 -12.69 5.11
N GLY A 169 10.90 -12.89 6.02
CA GLY A 169 12.21 -13.46 5.76
C GLY A 169 12.20 -14.99 5.82
N VAL A 170 13.28 -15.60 5.32
CA VAL A 170 13.51 -17.05 5.49
C VAL A 170 13.75 -17.34 6.97
N ASN A 171 13.07 -18.35 7.51
CA ASN A 171 13.12 -18.72 8.93
C ASN A 171 12.71 -17.57 9.87
N GLU A 172 11.61 -16.88 9.56
CA GLU A 172 11.01 -15.87 10.43
C GLU A 172 10.85 -16.38 11.89
N TYR A 173 11.25 -15.56 12.87
CA TYR A 173 11.21 -15.92 14.29
C TYR A 173 10.97 -14.71 15.20
N CYS A 174 10.66 -15.00 16.47
CA CYS A 174 10.68 -14.03 17.56
C CYS A 174 11.49 -14.58 18.74
N THR A 175 11.88 -13.72 19.69
CA THR A 175 12.57 -14.15 20.90
C THR A 175 11.60 -14.36 22.06
N LEU A 176 11.88 -15.34 22.92
CA LEU A 176 11.09 -15.55 24.14
C LEU A 176 11.10 -14.29 25.04
N THR A 177 12.24 -13.61 25.11
CA THR A 177 12.39 -12.37 25.89
C THR A 177 11.48 -11.25 25.38
N ASP A 178 11.38 -11.07 24.06
CA ASP A 178 10.47 -10.05 23.50
C ASP A 178 9.01 -10.41 23.75
N MET A 179 8.66 -11.69 23.71
CA MET A 179 7.30 -12.15 24.03
C MET A 179 6.97 -11.98 25.52
N GLN A 180 7.92 -12.20 26.43
CA GLN A 180 7.71 -11.92 27.86
C GLN A 180 7.43 -10.43 28.10
N LYS A 181 8.20 -9.55 27.47
CA LYS A 181 7.96 -8.10 27.51
C LYS A 181 6.63 -7.70 26.86
N ALA A 182 6.22 -8.38 25.79
CA ALA A 182 4.91 -8.19 25.18
C ALA A 182 3.78 -8.40 26.20
N TYR A 183 3.87 -9.47 27.00
CA TYR A 183 2.90 -9.73 28.06
C TYR A 183 2.87 -8.61 29.11
N GLU A 184 4.04 -8.12 29.53
CA GLU A 184 4.14 -7.00 30.47
C GLU A 184 3.47 -5.73 29.93
N VAL A 185 3.75 -5.37 28.67
CA VAL A 185 3.13 -4.22 28.00
C VAL A 185 1.61 -4.39 27.95
N MET A 186 1.12 -5.55 27.49
CA MET A 186 -0.32 -5.80 27.36
C MET A 186 -1.05 -5.71 28.71
N LEU A 187 -0.49 -6.32 29.77
CA LEU A 187 -1.04 -6.22 31.11
C LEU A 187 -1.09 -4.76 31.58
N ARG A 188 0.00 -4.02 31.36
CA ARG A 188 0.10 -2.63 31.80
C ARG A 188 -0.87 -1.71 31.08
N VAL A 189 -1.10 -1.92 29.78
CA VAL A 189 -2.12 -1.19 29.01
C VAL A 189 -3.51 -1.35 29.62
N ILE A 190 -3.89 -2.59 29.97
CA ILE A 190 -5.18 -2.87 30.61
C ILE A 190 -5.30 -2.12 31.93
N CYS A 191 -4.30 -2.21 32.81
CA CYS A 191 -4.31 -1.50 34.09
C CYS A 191 -4.41 0.03 33.93
N LEU A 192 -3.71 0.61 32.94
CA LEU A 192 -3.76 2.05 32.67
C LEU A 192 -5.15 2.47 32.19
N ILE A 193 -5.75 1.73 31.26
CA ILE A 193 -7.09 2.03 30.74
C ILE A 193 -8.13 1.92 31.86
N GLU A 194 -8.11 0.84 32.66
CA GLU A 194 -9.04 0.64 33.79
C GLU A 194 -8.95 1.74 34.86
N SER A 195 -7.78 2.33 35.04
CA SER A 195 -7.59 3.42 36.02
C SER A 195 -8.19 4.75 35.58
N VAL A 196 -8.45 4.93 34.27
CA VAL A 196 -9.04 6.15 33.69
C VAL A 196 -10.56 6.07 33.64
N THR A 197 -11.13 4.86 33.59
CA THR A 197 -12.58 4.61 33.54
C THR A 197 -13.28 4.56 34.90
N ASN A 198 -12.53 4.62 36.01
CA ASN A 198 -13.05 4.71 37.38
C ASN A 198 -12.91 6.13 37.93
#